data_AF-A0A7V2UMH8-F1
#
_entry.id   AF-A0A7V2UMH8-F1
#
_cell.length_a   1.000
_cell.length_b   1.000
_cell.length_c   1.000
_cell.angle_alpha   90.00
_cell.angle_beta   90.00
_cell.angle_gamma   90.00
#
_symmetry.space_group_name_H-M   'P 1'
#
loop_
_entity.id
_entity.type
_entity.pdbx_description
1 polymer ?
#
loop_
_entity_poly.entity_id
_entity_poly.type
_entity_poly.pdbx_seq_one_letter_code
_entity_poly.pdbx_strand_id
1 'polypeptide(L)' 'TVAQDEASCVVYGMPKEAVRLEAASRVLPLQHIAAEVMTWAR' A
#
# COMPACT_ATOMS: atom_id res chain seq x y z
N THR A 1 6.97 4.80 -1.93
CA THR A 1 5.51 4.97 -1.75
C THR A 1 4.88 3.61 -1.45
N VAL A 2 3.82 3.55 -0.65
CA VAL A 2 3.14 2.30 -0.26
C VAL A 2 1.68 2.34 -0.72
N ALA A 3 1.19 1.20 -1.21
CA ALA A 3 -0.22 0.96 -1.51
C ALA A 3 -0.75 -0.21 -0.65
N GLN A 4 -2.04 -0.17 -0.32
CA GLN A 4 -2.71 -1.27 0.38
C GLN A 4 -2.98 -2.44 -0.59
N ASP A 5 -2.92 -3.69 -0.13
CA ASP A 5 -3.25 -4.86 -0.93
C ASP A 5 -4.76 -5.07 -1.14
N GLU A 6 -5.10 -5.88 -2.14
CA GLU A 6 -6.49 -6.17 -2.51
C GLU A 6 -7.25 -6.94 -1.42
N ALA A 7 -6.57 -7.87 -0.74
CA ALA A 7 -7.21 -8.75 0.26
C ALA A 7 -7.68 -8.00 1.51
N SER A 8 -6.99 -6.92 1.88
CA SER A 8 -7.37 -6.08 3.03
C SER A 8 -8.17 -4.84 2.63
N CYS A 9 -8.23 -4.49 1.35
CA CYS A 9 -9.00 -3.36 0.86
C CYS A 9 -10.50 -3.68 0.78
N VAL A 10 -11.33 -2.77 1.30
CA VAL A 10 -12.79 -2.84 1.07
C VAL A 10 -13.12 -2.55 -0.40
N VAL A 11 -12.45 -1.57 -0.99
CA VAL A 11 -12.55 -1.25 -2.43
C VAL A 11 -11.14 -1.05 -2.98
N TYR A 12 -10.68 -2.00 -3.79
CA TYR A 12 -9.36 -1.97 -4.42
C TYR A 12 -9.37 -1.11 -5.70
N GLY A 13 -9.68 0.19 -5.55
CA GLY A 13 -9.76 1.18 -6.63
C GLY A 13 -8.46 1.98 -6.76
N MET A 14 -8.28 3.00 -5.91
CA MET A 14 -7.07 3.83 -5.94
C MET A 14 -5.77 3.01 -5.74
N PRO A 15 -5.71 2.03 -4.82
CA PRO A 15 -4.49 1.22 -4.68
C PRO A 15 -4.15 0.42 -5.94
N LYS A 16 -5.16 -0.11 -6.65
CA LYS A 16 -4.99 -0.82 -7.93
C LYS A 16 -4.37 0.07 -9.00
N GLU A 17 -4.83 1.31 -9.12
CA GLU A 17 -4.27 2.25 -10.09
C GLU A 17 -2.81 2.61 -9.77
N ALA A 18 -2.47 2.79 -8.49
CA ALA A 18 -1.08 3.02 -8.10
C ALA A 18 -0.16 1.85 -8.45
N VAL A 19 -0.63 0.61 -8.32
CA VAL A 19 0.12 -0.59 -8.74
C VAL A 19 0.23 -0.66 -10.26
N ARG A 20 -0.87 -0.41 -11.00
CA ARG A 20 -0.91 -0.42 -12.47
C ARG A 20 0.05 0.60 -13.09
N LEU A 21 0.21 1.75 -12.45
CA LEU A 21 1.14 2.81 -12.87
C LEU A 21 2.59 2.56 -12.42
N GLU A 22 2.88 1.43 -11.79
CA GLU A 22 4.19 1.12 -11.17
C GLU A 22 4.63 2.20 -10.15
N ALA A 23 3.66 2.95 -9.62
CA ALA A 23 3.89 4.06 -8.70
C ALA A 23 3.94 3.63 -7.23
N ALA A 24 3.59 2.37 -6.93
CA ALA A 24 3.69 1.78 -5.61
C ALA A 24 5.02 1.01 -5.48
N SER A 25 5.93 1.49 -4.64
CA SER A 25 7.18 0.78 -4.34
C SER A 25 6.94 -0.51 -3.55
N ARG A 26 5.88 -0.55 -2.74
CA ARG A 26 5.46 -1.70 -1.92
C ARG A 26 3.94 -1.80 -1.90
N VAL A 27 3.44 -3.03 -1.90
CA VAL A 27 2.02 -3.37 -1.72
C VAL A 27 1.90 -4.22 -0.47
N LEU A 28 1.13 -3.77 0.52
CA LEU A 28 1.09 -4.37 1.86
C LEU A 28 -0.36 -4.48 2.38
N PRO A 29 -0.65 -5.45 3.25
CA PRO A 29 -1.94 -5.48 3.93
C PRO A 29 -2.06 -4.31 4.91
N LEU A 30 -3.29 -3.86 5.17
CA LEU A 30 -3.57 -2.69 6.01
C LEU A 30 -2.83 -2.70 7.35
N GLN A 31 -2.82 -3.85 8.02
CA GLN A 31 -2.19 -4.04 9.33
C GLN A 31 -0.67 -3.82 9.34
N HIS A 32 0.00 -3.85 8.19
CA HIS A 32 1.45 -3.65 8.09
C HIS A 32 1.84 -2.23 7.63
N ILE A 33 0.90 -1.44 7.11
CA ILE A 33 1.21 -0.09 6.59
C ILE A 33 1.77 0.82 7.68
N ALA A 34 1.18 0.81 8.89
CA ALA A 34 1.67 1.66 9.98
C ALA A 34 3.12 1.34 10.36
N ALA A 35 3.47 0.05 10.44
CA ALA A 35 4.83 -0.39 10.73
C ALA A 35 5.80 0.07 9.64
N GLU A 36 5.43 -0.07 8.36
CA GLU A 36 6.24 0.39 7.22
C GLU A 36 6.47 1.90 7.28
N VAL A 37 5.44 2.70 7.53
CA VAL A 37 5.56 4.17 7.65
C VAL A 37 6.56 4.54 8.75
N MET A 38 6.53 3.86 9.89
CA MET A 38 7.47 4.09 11.01
C MET A 38 8.92 3.68 10.69
N THR A 39 9.14 2.83 9.67
CA THR A 39 10.51 2.47 9.24
C THR A 39 11.15 3.59 8.42
N TRP A 40 10.37 4.37 7.67
CA TRP A 40 10.86 5.48 6.85
C TRP A 40 11.01 6.80 7.62
N ALA A 41 10.26 6.96 8.71
CA ALA A 41 10.28 8.18 9.52
C ALA A 41 11.51 8.29 10.46
N ARG A 42 12.46 7.35 10.38
CA ARG A 42 13.74 7.41 11.09
C ARG A 42 14.81 8.01 10.18
#